data_AF-A0A974NF61-F1
#
_entry.id   AF-A0A974NF61-F1
#
_cell.length_a   1.000
_cell.length_b   1.000
_cell.length_c   1.000
_cell.angle_alpha   90.00
_cell.angle_beta   90.00
_cell.angle_gamma   90.00
#
_symmetry.space_group_name_H-M   'P 1'
#
loop_
_entity.id
_entity.type
_entity.pdbx_description
1 polymer ?
#
loop_
_entity_poly.entity_id
_entity_poly.type
_entity_poly.pdbx_seq_one_letter_code
_entity_poly.pdbx_strand_id
1 'polypeptide(L)'
;MSNPINNPRFKALDQASQGCNENVLYFDSQATREAKLECLTARLSALMSVLESLHEFEKPPAYALQNIGVLSTIMLSDVTSIIKNIQHEELTK
;
A
#
# COMPACT_ATOMS: atom_id res chain seq x y z
N MET A 1 -3.46 -9.53 34.53
CA MET A 1 -2.35 -9.62 33.56
C MET A 1 -2.97 -9.99 32.22
N SER A 2 -3.11 -9.01 31.33
CA SER A 2 -3.78 -9.19 30.04
C SER A 2 -2.79 -9.81 29.06
N ASN A 3 -3.14 -10.97 28.50
CA ASN A 3 -2.32 -11.68 27.51
C ASN A 3 -2.09 -10.80 26.25
N PRO A 4 -0.84 -10.56 25.80
CA PRO A 4 -0.56 -9.84 24.56
C PRO A 4 -0.69 -10.81 23.38
N ILE A 5 -1.88 -11.37 23.17
CA ILE A 5 -2.12 -12.36 22.12
C ILE A 5 -2.80 -11.67 20.93
N ASN A 6 -2.12 -11.77 19.78
CA ASN A 6 -2.59 -11.51 18.41
C ASN A 6 -2.56 -10.09 17.85
N ASN A 7 -1.39 -9.42 17.88
CA ASN A 7 -1.06 -8.48 16.80
C ASN A 7 -0.07 -9.17 15.86
N PRO A 8 -0.52 -9.84 14.78
CA PRO A 8 0.36 -10.61 13.91
C PRO A 8 1.41 -9.66 13.30
N ARG A 9 2.70 -10.04 13.38
CA ARG A 9 3.83 -9.24 12.86
C ARG A 9 3.56 -8.78 11.43
N PHE A 10 3.08 -9.69 10.59
CA PHE A 10 2.68 -9.39 9.22
C PHE A 10 1.15 -9.28 9.13
N LYS A 11 0.66 -8.11 8.73
CA LYS A 11 -0.76 -7.89 8.45
C LYS A 11 -0.99 -7.94 6.95
N ALA A 12 -2.03 -8.66 6.52
CA ALA A 12 -2.42 -8.66 5.12
C ALA A 12 -2.79 -7.23 4.70
N LEU A 13 -2.38 -6.86 3.50
CA LEU A 13 -2.86 -5.64 2.85
C LEU A 13 -4.34 -5.80 2.46
N ASP A 14 -5.05 -4.70 2.27
CA ASP A 14 -6.46 -4.73 1.87
C ASP A 14 -6.66 -5.56 0.59
N GLN A 15 -7.83 -6.19 0.43
CA GLN A 15 -8.10 -7.07 -0.70
C GLN A 15 -7.89 -6.39 -2.07
N ALA A 16 -8.17 -5.09 -2.16
CA ALA A 16 -7.94 -4.29 -3.36
C ALA A 16 -6.45 -4.16 -3.72
N SER A 17 -5.55 -4.28 -2.74
CA SER A 17 -4.10 -4.28 -2.95
C SER A 17 -3.55 -5.60 -3.48
N GLN A 18 -4.32 -6.68 -3.39
CA GLN A 18 -3.80 -8.02 -3.67
C GLN A 18 -3.52 -8.22 -5.16
N GLY A 19 -4.19 -7.47 -6.04
CA GLY A 19 -3.97 -7.46 -7.49
C GLY A 19 -4.33 -8.77 -8.22
N CYS A 20 -4.23 -9.90 -7.54
CA CYS A 20 -4.56 -11.24 -8.00
C CYS A 20 -4.99 -12.12 -6.81
N ASN A 21 -5.74 -13.19 -7.10
CA ASN A 21 -6.34 -14.05 -6.08
C ASN A 21 -5.39 -15.13 -5.53
N GLU A 22 -4.16 -15.19 -6.02
CA GLU A 22 -3.26 -16.32 -5.80
C GLU A 22 -2.22 -16.08 -4.71
N ASN A 23 -1.83 -14.82 -4.46
CA ASN A 23 -0.82 -14.46 -3.47
C ASN A 23 -1.31 -13.32 -2.58
N VAL A 24 -1.24 -13.51 -1.26
CA VAL A 24 -1.56 -12.45 -0.29
C VAL A 24 -0.29 -11.65 0.02
N LEU A 25 -0.33 -10.35 -0.22
CA LEU A 25 0.66 -9.35 0.16
C LEU A 25 0.45 -8.94 1.61
N TYR A 26 1.56 -8.77 2.33
CA TYR A 26 1.58 -8.39 3.74
C TYR A 26 2.48 -7.18 3.97
N PHE A 27 2.23 -6.41 5.04
CA PHE A 27 3.16 -5.42 5.57
C PHE A 27 3.60 -5.77 6.99
N ASP A 28 4.82 -5.37 7.36
CA ASP A 28 5.32 -5.51 8.73
C ASP A 28 4.66 -4.46 9.63
N SER A 29 3.68 -4.90 10.41
CA SER A 29 2.93 -4.05 11.32
C SER A 29 3.70 -3.68 12.60
N GLN A 30 4.83 -4.34 12.86
CA GLN A 30 5.73 -4.05 13.97
C GLN A 30 6.91 -3.16 13.57
N ALA A 31 7.00 -2.75 12.30
CA ALA A 31 7.96 -1.74 11.87
C ALA A 31 7.81 -0.44 12.67
N THR A 32 8.90 0.29 12.85
CA THR A 32 8.85 1.60 13.52
C THR A 32 7.93 2.56 12.75
N ARG A 33 7.38 3.56 13.45
CA ARG A 33 6.51 4.56 12.82
C ARG A 33 7.24 5.26 11.68
N GLU A 34 8.50 5.62 11.89
CA GLU A 34 9.36 6.21 10.87
C GLU A 34 9.48 5.30 9.64
N ALA A 35 9.77 4.01 9.82
CA ALA A 35 9.89 3.07 8.70
C ALA A 35 8.56 2.89 7.94
N LYS A 36 7.43 2.86 8.65
CA LYS A 36 6.10 2.84 8.01
C LYS A 36 5.85 4.10 7.18
N LEU A 37 6.20 5.28 7.70
CA LEU A 37 6.06 6.55 6.99
C LEU A 37 6.99 6.65 5.79
N GLU A 38 8.25 6.23 5.91
CA GLU A 38 9.20 6.18 4.78
C GLU A 38 8.69 5.26 3.67
N CYS A 39 8.17 4.08 4.02
CA CYS A 39 7.56 3.16 3.07
C CYS A 39 6.35 3.79 2.35
N LEU A 40 5.48 4.48 3.09
CA LEU A 40 4.35 5.22 2.53
C LEU A 40 4.80 6.29 1.53
N THR A 41 5.77 7.11 1.91
CA THR A 41 6.31 8.17 1.05
C THR A 41 6.92 7.59 -0.21
N ALA A 42 7.76 6.55 -0.09
CA ALA A 42 8.38 5.90 -1.25
C ALA A 42 7.35 5.32 -2.22
N ARG A 43 6.28 4.69 -1.71
CA ARG A 43 5.17 4.16 -2.53
C ARG A 43 4.40 5.26 -3.25
N LEU A 44 4.10 6.37 -2.56
CA LEU A 44 3.43 7.52 -3.17
C LEU A 44 4.31 8.18 -4.25
N SER A 45 5.61 8.35 -3.99
CA SER A 45 6.56 8.86 -4.98
C SER A 45 6.63 7.97 -6.21
N ALA A 46 6.73 6.65 -6.04
CA ALA A 46 6.73 5.72 -7.15
C ALA A 46 5.43 5.77 -7.96
N LEU A 47 4.28 5.88 -7.31
CA LEU A 47 2.99 6.05 -7.98
C LEU A 47 2.95 7.33 -8.82
N MET A 48 3.40 8.46 -8.26
CA MET A 48 3.46 9.73 -8.99
C MET A 48 4.36 9.61 -10.22
N SER A 49 5.55 9.01 -10.10
CA SER A 49 6.46 8.82 -11.23
C SER A 49 5.86 7.96 -12.35
N VAL A 50 5.09 6.92 -12.00
CA VAL A 50 4.38 6.08 -12.99
C VAL A 50 3.29 6.88 -13.71
N LEU A 51 2.54 7.71 -12.98
CA LEU A 51 1.48 8.56 -13.55
C LEU A 51 2.04 9.69 -14.42
N GLU A 52 3.17 10.27 -14.03
CA GLU A 52 3.92 11.25 -14.83
C GLU A 52 4.43 10.61 -16.13
N SER A 53 5.01 9.40 -16.05
CA SER A 53 5.45 8.66 -17.23
C SER A 53 4.30 8.40 -18.22
N LEU A 54 3.06 8.24 -17.72
CA LEU A 54 1.88 8.12 -18.58
C LEU A 54 1.57 9.40 -19.37
N HIS A 55 1.76 10.57 -18.75
CA HIS A 55 1.53 11.86 -19.40
C HIS A 55 2.52 12.11 -20.53
N GLU A 56 3.70 11.50 -20.50
CA GLU A 56 4.69 11.58 -21.57
C GLU A 56 4.31 10.75 -22.81
N PHE A 57 3.40 9.77 -22.69
CA PHE A 57 2.89 9.04 -23.84
C PHE A 57 1.75 9.81 -24.51
N GLU A 58 1.99 10.29 -25.72
CA GLU A 58 0.99 11.03 -26.51
C GLU A 58 -0.25 10.18 -26.86
N LYS A 59 -0.05 8.86 -27.05
CA LYS A 59 -1.11 7.85 -27.21
C LYS A 59 -0.67 6.50 -26.62
N PRO A 60 -0.84 6.27 -25.31
CA PRO A 60 -0.50 4.99 -24.70
C PRO A 60 -1.45 3.90 -25.20
N PRO A 61 -0.96 2.66 -25.42
CA PRO A 61 -1.81 1.52 -25.72
C PRO A 61 -2.84 1.28 -24.60
N ALA A 62 -4.03 0.78 -24.96
CA ALA A 62 -5.11 0.53 -23.99
C ALA A 62 -4.69 -0.40 -22.83
N TYR A 63 -3.86 -1.41 -23.10
CA TYR A 63 -3.35 -2.31 -22.07
C TYR A 63 -2.42 -1.59 -21.07
N ALA A 64 -1.66 -0.58 -21.51
CA ALA A 64 -0.76 0.18 -20.66
C ALA A 64 -1.57 1.06 -19.69
N LEU A 65 -2.62 1.72 -20.20
CA LEU A 65 -3.57 2.47 -19.38
C LEU A 65 -4.25 1.57 -18.34
N GLN A 66 -4.69 0.38 -18.75
CA GLN A 66 -5.33 -0.58 -17.85
C GLN A 66 -4.37 -1.06 -16.75
N ASN A 67 -3.15 -1.44 -17.12
CA ASN A 67 -2.14 -1.90 -16.17
C ASN A 67 -1.78 -0.82 -15.14
N ILE A 68 -1.64 0.43 -15.59
CA ILE A 68 -1.30 1.52 -14.70
C ILE A 68 -2.49 1.91 -13.82
N GLY A 69 -3.72 1.84 -14.32
CA GLY A 69 -4.93 2.00 -13.50
C GLY A 69 -5.03 0.95 -12.38
N VAL A 70 -4.73 -0.32 -12.70
CA VAL A 70 -4.69 -1.41 -11.71
C VAL A 70 -3.57 -1.18 -10.69
N LEU A 71 -2.34 -0.90 -11.14
CA LEU A 71 -1.20 -0.60 -10.27
C LEU A 71 -1.48 0.58 -9.34
N SER A 72 -2.10 1.64 -9.86
CA SER A 72 -2.45 2.83 -9.08
C SER A 72 -3.45 2.51 -7.98
N THR A 73 -4.44 1.67 -8.29
CA THR A 73 -5.44 1.22 -7.32
C THR A 73 -4.81 0.37 -6.21
N ILE A 74 -3.90 -0.54 -6.58
CA ILE A 74 -3.15 -1.37 -5.63
C ILE A 74 -2.30 -0.49 -4.70
N MET A 75 -1.51 0.42 -5.26
CA MET A 75 -0.61 1.27 -4.47
C MET A 75 -1.37 2.23 -3.54
N LEU A 76 -2.50 2.80 -4.01
CA LEU A 76 -3.36 3.65 -3.17
C LEU A 76 -4.03 2.87 -2.05
N SER A 77 -4.48 1.64 -2.34
CA SER A 77 -5.06 0.75 -1.34
C SER A 77 -4.03 0.46 -0.23
N ASP A 78 -2.79 0.11 -0.59
CA ASP A 78 -1.70 -0.13 0.36
C ASP A 78 -1.39 1.08 1.24
N VAL A 79 -1.28 2.25 0.62
CA VAL A 79 -1.05 3.50 1.35
C VAL A 79 -2.17 3.74 2.37
N THR A 80 -3.42 3.53 1.95
CA THR A 80 -4.58 3.73 2.81
C THR A 80 -4.60 2.73 3.98
N SER A 81 -4.29 1.45 3.75
CA SER A 81 -4.24 0.44 4.81
C SER A 81 -3.19 0.77 5.86
N ILE A 82 -1.99 1.19 5.43
CA ILE A 82 -0.90 1.55 6.35
C ILE A 82 -1.25 2.83 7.12
N ILE A 83 -1.86 3.84 6.50
CA ILE A 83 -2.34 5.05 7.20
C ILE A 83 -3.36 4.68 8.28
N LYS A 84 -4.37 3.86 7.96
CA LYS A 84 -5.36 3.38 8.93
C LYS A 84 -4.69 2.64 10.09
N ASN A 85 -3.66 1.86 9.81
CA ASN A 85 -2.89 1.16 10.84
C ASN A 85 -2.18 2.13 11.78
N ILE A 86 -1.50 3.15 11.25
CA ILE A 86 -0.83 4.19 12.04
C ILE A 86 -1.85 4.95 12.91
N GLN A 87 -3.00 5.34 12.34
CA GLN A 87 -4.06 6.05 13.07
C GLN A 87 -4.66 5.19 14.19
N HIS A 88 -4.88 3.91 13.94
CA HIS A 88 -5.39 2.98 14.96
C HIS A 88 -4.39 2.81 16.13
N GLU A 89 -3.08 2.79 15.84
CA GLU A 89 -2.03 2.75 16.87
C GLU A 89 -1.99 4.02 17.73
N GLU A 90 -2.42 5.17 17.22
CA GLU A 90 -2.53 6.41 18.01
C GLU A 90 -3.75 6.42 18.93
N LEU A 91 -4.87 5.83 18.50
CA LEU A 91 -6.12 5.77 19.28
C LEU A 91 -6.11 4.72 20.40
N THR A 92 -5.13 3.81 20.38
CA THR A 92 -5.02 2.70 21.34
C THR A 92 -3.83 2.81 22.30
N LYS A 93 -3.12 3.94 22.27
CA LYS A 93 -2.12 4.35 23.28
C LYS A 93 -2.78 5.10 24.42
#